data_AF-A0A0N4U1J3-F1
#
_entry.id   AF-A0A0N4U1J3-F1
#
_cell.length_a   1.000
_cell.length_b   1.000
_cell.length_c   1.000
_cell.angle_alpha   90.00
_cell.angle_beta   90.00
_cell.angle_gamma   90.00
#
_symmetry.space_group_name_H-M   'P 1'
#
loop_
_entity.id
_entity.type
_entity.pdbx_description
1 polymer ?
#
loop_
_entity_poly.entity_id
_entity_poly.type
_entity_poly.pdbx_seq_one_letter_code
_entity_poly.pdbx_strand_id
1 'polypeptide(L)' 'MSLEICSCYDKVRKVTNAIKEKMMDYNPYIGERQDRPVFVRFNDDPKEIVGGMRVVEIDSPRPTWFKSIVKKK' A
#
# COMPACT_ATOMS: atom_id res chain seq x y z
N MET A 1 5.68 30.81 -2.76
CA MET A 1 6.91 30.09 -2.39
C MET A 1 6.55 28.61 -2.39
N SER A 2 6.79 27.93 -3.50
CA SER A 2 6.36 26.54 -3.66
C SER A 2 7.16 25.68 -2.67
N LEU A 3 6.49 25.09 -1.68
CA LEU A 3 7.10 24.02 -0.91
C LEU A 3 7.35 22.88 -1.90
N GLU A 4 8.58 22.78 -2.40
CA GLU A 4 8.94 21.84 -3.45
C GLU A 4 8.99 20.43 -2.87
N ILE A 5 7.82 19.84 -2.82
CA ILE A 5 7.62 18.41 -2.80
C ILE A 5 8.35 17.86 -4.06
N CYS A 6 9.56 17.37 -3.83
CA CYS A 6 10.53 16.85 -4.80
C CYS A 6 9.92 15.81 -5.77
N SER A 7 10.56 15.54 -6.91
CA SER A 7 10.24 14.45 -7.86
C SER A 7 10.05 13.07 -7.20
N CYS A 8 10.57 12.88 -5.98
CA CYS A 8 10.27 11.73 -5.13
C CYS A 8 8.77 11.57 -4.82
N TYR A 9 8.02 12.65 -4.68
CA TYR A 9 6.60 12.60 -4.39
C TYR A 9 5.79 12.00 -5.53
N ASP A 10 6.17 12.25 -6.78
CA ASP A 10 5.49 11.61 -7.90
C ASP A 10 5.64 10.09 -7.84
N LYS A 11 6.79 9.58 -7.37
CA LYS A 11 7.00 8.15 -7.13
C LYS A 11 6.07 7.64 -6.03
N VAL A 12 6.00 8.36 -4.89
CA VAL A 12 5.12 8.00 -3.77
C VAL A 12 3.65 8.05 -4.18
N ARG A 13 3.24 9.10 -4.91
CA ARG A 13 1.88 9.33 -5.39
C ARG A 13 1.42 8.22 -6.33
N LYS A 14 2.27 7.81 -7.28
CA LYS A 14 1.97 6.70 -8.21
C LYS A 14 1.69 5.40 -7.45
N VAL A 15 2.57 5.02 -6.52
CA VAL A 15 2.40 3.80 -5.71
C VAL A 15 1.18 3.92 -4.79
N THR A 16 0.96 5.07 -4.17
CA THR A 16 -0.20 5.31 -3.30
C THR A 16 -1.51 5.21 -4.06
N ASN A 17 -1.56 5.72 -5.29
CA ASN A 17 -2.74 5.62 -6.13
C ASN A 17 -3.04 4.17 -6.53
N ALA A 18 -2.01 3.38 -6.87
CA ALA A 18 -2.17 1.95 -7.15
C ALA A 18 -2.74 1.19 -5.92
N ILE A 19 -2.26 1.52 -4.71
CA ILE A 19 -2.81 0.95 -3.47
C ILE A 19 -4.27 1.36 -3.28
N LYS A 20 -4.61 2.63 -3.51
CA LYS A 20 -5.99 3.14 -3.37
C LYS A 20 -6.96 2.47 -4.34
N GLU A 21 -6.55 2.30 -5.60
CA GLU A 21 -7.34 1.62 -6.62
C GLU A 21 -7.67 0.20 -6.19
N LYS A 22 -6.65 -0.59 -5.80
CA LYS A 22 -6.85 -1.94 -5.26
C LYS A 22 -7.64 -1.95 -3.95
N MET A 23 -7.60 -0.89 -3.14
CA MET A 23 -8.42 -0.80 -1.93
C MET A 23 -9.90 -0.59 -2.27
N MET A 24 -10.19 0.30 -3.22
CA MET A 24 -11.53 0.64 -3.70
C MET A 24 -12.20 -0.52 -4.44
N ASP A 25 -11.43 -1.36 -5.12
CA ASP A 25 -11.97 -2.55 -5.81
C ASP A 25 -12.73 -3.52 -4.88
N TYR A 26 -12.37 -3.60 -3.59
CA TYR A 26 -13.09 -4.47 -2.64
C TYR A 26 -14.14 -3.73 -1.81
N ASN A 27 -14.02 -2.42 -1.62
CA ASN A 27 -15.05 -1.63 -0.97
C ASN A 27 -15.24 -0.31 -1.74
N PRO A 28 -16.21 -0.27 -2.68
CA PRO A 28 -16.46 0.93 -3.48
C PRO A 28 -17.19 2.03 -2.68
N TYR A 29 -17.64 1.75 -1.44
CA TYR A 29 -18.40 2.71 -0.64
C TYR A 29 -17.48 3.76 0.01
N ILE A 30 -17.62 4.99 -0.45
CA ILE A 30 -16.92 6.14 0.09
C ILE A 30 -17.47 6.46 1.49
N GLY A 31 -16.61 6.44 2.50
CA GLY A 31 -16.94 6.86 3.88
C GLY A 31 -17.05 5.72 4.88
N GLU A 32 -17.06 4.46 4.45
CA GLU A 32 -16.98 3.33 5.37
C GLU A 32 -15.57 3.20 5.96
N ARG A 33 -15.50 3.02 7.27
CA ARG A 33 -14.24 2.73 7.95
C ARG A 33 -13.80 1.32 7.57
N GLN A 34 -12.52 1.17 7.22
CA GLN A 34 -11.91 -0.16 7.12
C GLN A 34 -11.88 -0.78 8.52
N ASP A 35 -12.55 -1.92 8.69
CA ASP A 35 -12.65 -2.67 9.95
C ASP A 35 -11.35 -3.40 10.31
N ARG A 36 -10.47 -3.60 9.33
CA ARG A 36 -9.20 -4.33 9.47
C ARG A 36 -8.00 -3.50 9.00
N PRO A 37 -6.84 -3.67 9.65
CA PRO A 37 -5.59 -3.12 9.13
C PRO A 37 -5.28 -3.71 7.75
N VAL A 38 -4.60 -2.91 6.92
CA VAL A 38 -4.23 -3.28 5.56
C VAL A 38 -2.73 -3.59 5.50
N PHE A 39 -2.41 -4.72 4.88
CA PHE A 39 -1.05 -5.13 4.57
C PHE A 39 -0.81 -5.03 3.06
N VAL A 40 0.15 -4.21 2.65
CA VAL A 40 0.53 -4.06 1.23
C VAL A 40 1.59 -5.10 0.88
N ARG A 41 1.25 -5.98 -0.06
CA ARG A 41 2.13 -7.02 -0.60
C ARG A 41 2.47 -6.69 -2.05
N PHE A 42 3.75 -6.53 -2.34
CA PHE A 42 4.30 -6.35 -3.68
C PHE A 42 4.59 -7.72 -4.32
N ASN A 43 4.81 -7.75 -5.63
CA ASN A 43 4.91 -9.00 -6.39
C ASN A 43 6.12 -9.89 -6.02
N ASP A 44 7.17 -9.28 -5.47
CA ASP A 44 8.43 -9.88 -5.03
C ASP A 44 8.46 -10.18 -3.52
N ASP A 45 7.38 -9.85 -2.81
CA ASP A 45 7.24 -10.20 -1.40
C ASP A 45 6.93 -11.69 -1.20
N PRO A 46 7.41 -12.30 -0.10
CA PRO A 46 6.97 -13.65 0.28
C PRO A 46 5.46 -13.67 0.56
N LYS A 47 4.79 -14.75 0.15
CA LYS A 47 3.36 -14.98 0.43
C LYS A 47 3.15 -15.42 1.88
N GLU A 48 3.40 -14.51 2.82
CA GLU A 48 3.17 -14.74 4.25
C GLU A 48 1.70 -14.52 4.64
N ILE A 49 1.17 -15.38 5.51
CA ILE A 49 -0.16 -15.22 6.09
C ILE A 49 -0.10 -14.12 7.15
N VAL A 50 -0.64 -12.95 6.85
CA VAL A 50 -0.71 -11.82 7.78
C VAL A 50 -2.06 -11.87 8.49
N GLY A 51 -2.13 -12.62 9.60
CA GLY A 51 -3.36 -12.89 10.34
C GLY A 51 -4.09 -11.61 10.77
N GLY A 52 -5.41 -11.56 10.51
CA GLY A 52 -6.29 -10.45 10.86
C GLY A 52 -6.15 -9.20 9.99
N MET A 53 -5.19 -9.16 9.06
CA MET A 53 -5.01 -8.04 8.14
C MET A 53 -5.60 -8.35 6.78
N ARG A 54 -6.12 -7.32 6.10
CA ARG A 54 -6.49 -7.41 4.69
C ARG A 54 -5.24 -7.25 3.84
N VAL A 55 -4.98 -8.18 2.93
CA VAL A 55 -3.85 -8.07 2.01
C VAL A 55 -4.28 -7.31 0.76
N VAL A 56 -3.52 -6.28 0.39
CA VAL A 56 -3.64 -5.54 -0.88
C VAL A 56 -2.44 -5.91 -1.73
N GLU A 57 -2.71 -6.63 -2.83
CA GLU A 57 -1.67 -7.10 -3.75
C GLU A 57 -1.38 -6.04 -4.82
N ILE A 58 -0.10 -5.71 -4.97
CA ILE A 58 0.42 -4.72 -5.91
C ILE A 58 1.33 -5.44 -6.92
N ASP A 59 1.01 -5.29 -8.20
CA ASP A 59 1.63 -6.04 -9.30
C ASP A 59 3.06 -5.57 -9.66
N SER A 60 3.61 -4.62 -8.91
CA SER A 60 4.96 -4.06 -9.08
C SER A 60 5.93 -4.58 -8.00
N PRO A 61 7.25 -4.55 -8.24
CA PRO A 61 8.23 -4.88 -7.21
C PRO A 61 8.23 -3.86 -6.07
N ARG A 62 8.61 -4.29 -4.87
CA ARG A 62 8.68 -3.46 -3.68
C ARG A 62 9.72 -2.34 -3.89
N PRO A 63 9.31 -1.07 -3.85
CA PRO A 63 10.26 0.02 -3.90
C PRO A 63 11.16 0.01 -2.65
N THR A 64 12.44 0.31 -2.81
CA THR A 64 13.43 0.32 -1.71
C THR A 64 13.10 1.32 -0.60
N TRP A 65 12.34 2.36 -0.91
CA TRP A 65 11.87 3.36 0.05
C TRP A 65 10.59 2.92 0.79
N PHE A 66 9.90 1.88 0.34
CA PHE A 66 8.69 1.36 0.96
C PHE A 66 9.04 0.26 1.97
N LYS A 67 9.31 0.68 3.22
CA LYS A 67 9.65 -0.25 4.31
C LYS A 67 8.45 -1.11 4.71
N SER A 68 8.68 -2.41 4.87
CA SER A 68 7.69 -3.32 5.46
C SER A 68 7.57 -3.07 6.97
N ILE A 69 6.34 -3.06 7.48
CA ILE A 69 6.02 -2.83 8.91
C ILE A 69 5.91 -4.17 9.66
N VAL A 70 6.09 -5.32 8.99
CA VAL A 70 6.10 -6.62 9.69
C VAL A 70 7.29 -6.66 10.62
N LYS A 71 7.04 -6.43 11.91
CA LYS A 71 8.02 -6.73 12.95
C LYS A 71 8.22 -8.24 12.94
N LYS A 72 9.39 -8.70 12.49
CA LYS A 72 9.82 -10.08 12.79
C LYS A 72 9.78 -10.22 14.31
N LYS A 73 8.91 -11.12 14.80
CA LYS A 73 8.98 -11.58 16.18
C LYS A 73 10.26 -12.38 16.39
#